data_AF-A0A6I2GAW9-F1
#
_entry.id   AF-A0A6I2GAW9-F1
#
_cell.length_a   1.000
_cell.length_b   1.000
_cell.length_c   1.000
_cell.angle_alpha   90.00
_cell.angle_beta   90.00
_cell.angle_gamma   90.00
#
_symmetry.space_group_name_H-M   'P 1'
#
loop_
_entity.id
_entity.type
_entity.pdbx_description
1 polymer ?
#
loop_
_entity_poly.entity_id
_entity_poly.type
_entity_poly.pdbx_seq_one_letter_code
_entity_poly.pdbx_strand_id
1 'polypeptide(L)'
;MLTRPNKRTGTPLTSEYARSRHRALQQFFKYLAAEEIITADPFDKMTLPDAPEQLVEVPPDDALRQLLAECSGTGFNDLRDTAIIRMFADTGCRAGELAGLSLDDLDFTENTALVLGKGRRPRTADRTVWAGDLCRRIRAVGYGHRENPLPHPRSQAVVRGSSRAMRASWA
;
A
#
# COMPACT_ATOMS: atom_id res chain seq x y z
N MET A 1 -10.01 28.39 -17.61
CA MET A 1 -10.53 27.04 -17.91
C MET A 1 -9.52 26.31 -18.79
N LEU A 2 -9.16 25.07 -18.44
CA LEU A 2 -8.24 24.24 -19.22
C LEU A 2 -8.98 23.70 -20.45
N THR A 3 -8.99 24.46 -21.53
CA THR A 3 -9.74 24.15 -22.76
C THR A 3 -9.08 23.08 -23.63
N ARG A 4 -7.87 22.63 -23.26
CA ARG A 4 -7.18 21.55 -23.96
C ARG A 4 -7.83 20.20 -23.60
N PRO A 5 -8.31 19.42 -24.59
CA PRO A 5 -8.83 18.09 -24.33
C PRO A 5 -7.69 17.09 -24.03
N ASN A 6 -7.99 16.13 -23.18
CA ASN A 6 -7.13 14.99 -22.89
C ASN A 6 -7.03 14.11 -24.15
N LYS A 7 -5.80 13.86 -24.63
CA LYS A 7 -5.56 13.06 -25.84
C LYS A 7 -6.08 11.61 -25.73
N ARG A 8 -6.21 11.06 -24.52
CA ARG A 8 -6.66 9.67 -24.31
C ARG A 8 -8.17 9.54 -24.21
N THR A 9 -8.85 10.51 -23.59
CA THR A 9 -10.29 10.42 -23.27
C THR A 9 -11.14 11.41 -24.04
N GLY A 10 -10.56 12.38 -24.75
CA GLY A 10 -11.27 13.45 -25.45
C GLY A 10 -11.92 14.50 -24.53
N THR A 11 -12.00 14.24 -23.23
CA THR A 11 -12.62 15.11 -22.23
C THR A 11 -11.70 16.28 -21.83
N PRO A 12 -12.25 17.42 -21.35
CA PRO A 12 -11.45 18.52 -20.80
C PRO A 12 -10.55 18.06 -19.65
N LEU A 13 -9.38 18.70 -19.51
CA LEU A 13 -8.48 18.42 -18.39
C LEU A 13 -9.11 18.86 -17.06
N THR A 14 -8.99 18.01 -16.05
CA THR A 14 -9.53 18.32 -14.72
C THR A 14 -8.64 19.30 -13.95
N SER A 15 -9.23 20.01 -13.00
CA SER A 15 -8.53 20.90 -12.06
C SER A 15 -7.45 20.16 -11.27
N GLU A 16 -7.73 18.92 -10.87
CA GLU A 16 -6.81 18.06 -10.09
C GLU A 16 -5.58 17.72 -10.93
N TYR A 17 -5.78 17.48 -12.23
CA TYR A 17 -4.67 17.23 -13.16
C TYR A 17 -3.75 18.45 -13.24
N ALA A 18 -4.30 19.65 -13.44
CA ALA A 18 -3.49 20.86 -13.48
C ALA A 18 -2.80 21.15 -12.15
N ARG A 19 -3.47 20.93 -11.01
CA ARG A 19 -2.89 21.08 -9.68
C ARG A 19 -1.73 20.10 -9.45
N SER A 20 -1.90 18.84 -9.84
CA SER A 20 -0.84 17.83 -9.78
C SER A 20 0.37 18.21 -10.63
N ARG A 21 0.15 18.66 -11.87
CA ARG A 21 1.22 19.14 -12.75
C ARG A 21 1.89 20.40 -12.22
N HIS A 22 1.13 21.34 -11.67
CA HIS A 22 1.67 22.54 -11.03
C HIS A 22 2.60 22.16 -9.87
N ARG A 23 2.20 21.24 -8.97
CA ARG A 23 3.04 20.79 -7.86
C ARG A 23 4.34 20.13 -8.33
N ALA A 24 4.26 19.29 -9.36
CA ALA A 24 5.44 18.64 -9.93
C ALA A 24 6.42 19.65 -10.53
N LEU A 25 5.91 20.60 -11.34
CA LEU A 25 6.74 21.65 -11.94
C LEU A 25 7.30 22.60 -10.87
N GLN A 26 6.50 23.03 -9.91
CA GLN A 26 6.94 23.87 -8.79
C GLN A 26 8.13 23.22 -8.07
N GLN A 27 8.08 21.92 -7.76
CA GLN A 27 9.19 21.26 -7.08
C GLN A 27 10.43 21.15 -7.98
N PHE A 28 10.24 20.94 -9.28
CA PHE A 28 11.34 20.87 -10.25
C PHE A 28 12.05 22.23 -10.43
N PHE A 29 11.30 23.32 -10.58
CA PHE A 29 11.90 24.65 -10.72
C PHE A 29 12.52 25.16 -9.42
N LYS A 30 11.96 24.80 -8.25
CA LYS A 30 12.63 25.00 -6.96
C LYS A 30 13.98 24.30 -6.90
N TYR A 31 14.08 23.08 -7.40
CA TYR A 31 15.35 22.37 -7.50
C TYR A 31 16.32 23.09 -8.44
N LEU A 32 15.88 23.51 -9.63
CA LEU A 32 16.74 24.25 -10.57
C LEU A 32 17.26 25.57 -10.01
N ALA A 33 16.44 26.30 -9.25
CA ALA A 33 16.85 27.53 -8.59
C ALA A 33 17.83 27.25 -7.44
N ALA A 34 17.64 26.16 -6.69
CA ALA A 34 18.54 25.74 -5.62
C ALA A 34 19.92 25.29 -6.14
N GLU A 35 19.97 24.68 -7.32
CA GLU A 35 21.21 24.32 -8.02
C GLU A 35 21.80 25.48 -8.84
N GLU A 36 21.25 26.69 -8.72
CA GLU A 36 21.69 27.91 -9.42
C GLU A 36 21.70 27.79 -10.96
N ILE A 37 20.97 26.82 -11.53
CA ILE A 37 20.81 26.63 -12.98
C ILE A 37 19.94 27.75 -13.58
N ILE A 38 18.99 28.24 -12.79
CA ILE A 38 18.16 29.40 -13.13
C ILE A 38 18.31 30.47 -12.05
N THR A 39 18.15 31.74 -12.44
CA THR A 39 18.34 32.88 -11.55
C THR A 39 17.16 33.12 -10.59
N ALA A 40 15.97 32.63 -10.93
CA ALA A 40 14.77 32.77 -10.11
C ALA A 40 13.75 31.68 -10.45
N ASP A 41 12.96 31.27 -9.45
CA ASP A 41 11.86 30.30 -9.64
C ASP A 41 10.66 30.99 -10.33
N PRO A 42 10.25 30.56 -11.55
CA PRO A 42 9.08 31.09 -12.23
C PRO A 42 7.76 30.80 -11.49
N PHE A 43 7.73 29.84 -10.56
CA PHE A 43 6.56 29.48 -9.78
C PHE A 43 6.39 30.30 -8.49
N ASP A 44 7.35 31.18 -8.14
CA ASP A 44 7.34 31.91 -6.86
C ASP A 44 6.14 32.84 -6.73
N LYS A 45 5.63 33.36 -7.84
CA LYS A 45 4.44 34.22 -7.92
C LYS A 45 3.20 33.51 -8.50
N MET A 46 3.29 32.21 -8.81
CA MET A 46 2.21 31.48 -9.45
C MET A 46 1.27 30.88 -8.40
N THR A 47 -0.01 31.21 -8.50
CA THR A 47 -1.04 30.67 -7.61
C THR A 47 -1.33 29.21 -7.97
N LEU A 48 -1.42 28.36 -6.95
CA LEU A 48 -1.84 26.97 -7.13
C LEU A 48 -3.26 26.94 -7.73
N PRO A 49 -3.51 26.14 -8.78
CA PRO A 49 -4.85 25.95 -9.29
C PRO A 49 -5.78 25.44 -8.20
N ASP A 50 -6.94 26.08 -8.09
CA ASP A 50 -7.99 25.60 -7.22
C ASP A 50 -8.49 24.26 -7.74
N ALA A 51 -8.61 23.29 -6.84
CA ALA A 51 -9.14 21.97 -7.15
C ALA A 51 -10.08 21.61 -6.02
N PRO A 52 -11.36 21.33 -6.32
CA PRO A 52 -12.32 20.95 -5.30
C PRO A 52 -11.81 19.72 -4.55
N GLU A 53 -11.92 19.75 -3.24
CA GLU A 53 -11.65 18.57 -2.42
C GLU A 53 -12.76 17.56 -2.65
N GLN A 54 -12.44 16.50 -3.39
CA GLN A 54 -13.35 15.39 -3.57
C GLN A 54 -13.13 14.39 -2.43
N LEU A 55 -14.09 14.33 -1.53
CA LEU A 55 -14.12 13.30 -0.50
C LEU A 55 -14.39 11.95 -1.18
N VAL A 56 -13.50 10.99 -0.92
CA VAL A 56 -13.72 9.60 -1.36
C VAL A 56 -14.76 9.00 -0.43
N GLU A 57 -15.87 8.55 -1.01
CA GLU A 57 -16.92 7.88 -0.25
C GLU A 57 -16.39 6.59 0.36
N VAL A 58 -16.63 6.41 1.66
CA VAL A 58 -16.32 5.16 2.35
C VAL A 58 -17.36 4.13 1.92
N PRO A 59 -16.95 2.94 1.43
CA PRO A 59 -17.90 1.90 1.07
C PRO A 59 -18.78 1.51 2.27
N PRO A 60 -20.10 1.37 2.11
CA PRO A 60 -20.95 0.91 3.19
C PRO A 60 -20.67 -0.55 3.53
N ASP A 61 -20.93 -0.95 4.77
CA ASP A 61 -20.72 -2.33 5.24
C ASP A 61 -21.38 -3.38 4.33
N ASP A 62 -22.56 -3.08 3.79
CA ASP A 62 -23.28 -4.01 2.91
C ASP A 62 -22.56 -4.24 1.58
N ALA A 63 -21.90 -3.22 1.03
CA ALA A 63 -21.08 -3.38 -0.17
C ALA A 63 -19.87 -4.28 0.11
N LEU A 64 -19.24 -4.14 1.28
CA LEU A 64 -18.15 -5.04 1.70
C LEU A 64 -18.65 -6.48 1.91
N ARG A 65 -19.82 -6.67 2.51
CA ARG A 65 -20.44 -8.00 2.68
C ARG A 65 -20.74 -8.66 1.35
N GLN A 66 -21.29 -7.91 0.38
CA GLN A 66 -21.56 -8.41 -0.97
C GLN A 66 -20.26 -8.82 -1.67
N LEU A 67 -19.22 -7.97 -1.62
CA LEU A 67 -17.92 -8.27 -2.22
C LEU A 67 -17.29 -9.55 -1.63
N LEU A 68 -17.39 -9.73 -0.31
CA LEU A 68 -16.91 -10.96 0.34
C LEU A 68 -17.77 -12.19 0.00
N ALA A 69 -19.06 -12.02 -0.24
CA ALA A 69 -19.94 -13.11 -0.65
C ALA A 69 -19.62 -13.61 -2.06
N GLU A 70 -19.22 -12.72 -2.98
CA GLU A 70 -18.78 -13.10 -4.34
C GLU A 70 -17.51 -13.96 -4.33
N CYS A 71 -16.65 -13.78 -3.33
CA CYS A 71 -15.45 -14.59 -3.13
C CYS A 71 -15.69 -15.83 -2.24
N SER A 72 -16.93 -16.17 -1.92
CA SER A 72 -17.25 -17.29 -1.03
C SER A 72 -17.02 -18.64 -1.73
N GLY A 73 -15.86 -19.24 -1.47
CA GLY A 73 -15.50 -20.53 -2.04
C GLY A 73 -14.33 -21.18 -1.30
N THR A 74 -14.04 -22.40 -1.70
CA THR A 74 -12.92 -23.20 -1.14
C THR A 74 -11.74 -23.31 -2.11
N GLY A 75 -11.90 -22.80 -3.33
CA GLY A 75 -10.83 -22.76 -4.32
C GLY A 75 -9.73 -21.81 -3.89
N PHE A 76 -8.52 -22.02 -4.40
CA PHE A 76 -7.37 -21.17 -4.10
C PHE A 76 -7.65 -19.68 -4.40
N ASN A 77 -8.27 -19.38 -5.54
CA ASN A 77 -8.60 -18.02 -5.93
C ASN A 77 -9.62 -17.38 -4.99
N ASP A 78 -10.69 -18.11 -4.63
CA ASP A 78 -11.72 -17.64 -3.70
C ASP A 78 -11.13 -17.30 -2.33
N LEU A 79 -10.28 -18.19 -1.81
CA LEU A 79 -9.59 -17.98 -0.55
C LEU A 79 -8.60 -16.81 -0.63
N ARG A 80 -7.85 -16.69 -1.73
CA ARG A 80 -6.91 -15.59 -1.96
C ARG A 80 -7.62 -14.25 -2.01
N ASP A 81 -8.68 -14.15 -2.79
CA ASP A 81 -9.38 -12.89 -3.04
C ASP A 81 -10.12 -12.43 -1.78
N THR A 82 -10.75 -13.37 -1.05
CA THR A 82 -11.32 -13.11 0.28
C THR A 82 -10.26 -12.62 1.27
N ALA A 83 -9.02 -13.16 1.23
CA ALA A 83 -7.95 -12.72 2.13
C ALA A 83 -7.45 -11.33 1.79
N ILE A 84 -7.35 -11.02 0.50
CA ILE A 84 -6.95 -9.71 -0.01
C ILE A 84 -7.95 -8.64 0.42
N ILE A 85 -9.25 -8.88 0.21
CA ILE A 85 -10.31 -7.92 0.57
C ILE A 85 -10.32 -7.68 2.08
N ARG A 86 -10.23 -8.73 2.89
CA ARG A 86 -10.13 -8.59 4.35
C ARG A 86 -8.88 -7.85 4.79
N MET A 87 -7.73 -8.12 4.18
CA MET A 87 -6.50 -7.37 4.46
C MET A 87 -6.67 -5.88 4.19
N PHE A 88 -7.34 -5.49 3.10
CA PHE A 88 -7.63 -4.08 2.82
C PHE A 88 -8.56 -3.48 3.88
N ALA A 89 -9.66 -4.17 4.20
CA ALA A 89 -10.65 -3.70 5.16
C ALA A 89 -10.08 -3.56 6.59
N ASP A 90 -9.25 -4.52 7.02
CA ASP A 90 -8.73 -4.58 8.39
C ASP A 90 -7.52 -3.66 8.61
N THR A 91 -6.56 -3.66 7.66
CA THR A 91 -5.24 -3.04 7.88
C THR A 91 -5.09 -1.67 7.23
N GLY A 92 -5.92 -1.35 6.22
CA GLY A 92 -5.76 -0.15 5.40
C GLY A 92 -4.44 -0.10 4.63
N CYS A 93 -3.78 -1.24 4.40
CA CYS A 93 -2.55 -1.30 3.62
C CYS A 93 -2.78 -0.89 2.17
N ARG A 94 -1.76 -0.35 1.51
CA ARG A 94 -1.85 0.04 0.09
C ARG A 94 -1.81 -1.19 -0.81
N ALA A 95 -2.42 -1.11 -1.99
CA ALA A 95 -2.39 -2.20 -2.97
C ALA A 95 -0.95 -2.67 -3.32
N GLY A 96 -0.01 -1.73 -3.45
CA GLY A 96 1.40 -2.08 -3.67
C GLY A 96 2.11 -2.70 -2.46
N GLU A 97 1.66 -2.39 -1.25
CA GLU A 97 2.16 -3.00 0.00
C GLU A 97 1.69 -4.46 0.09
N LEU A 98 0.41 -4.71 -0.22
CA LEU A 98 -0.19 -6.05 -0.21
C LEU A 98 0.33 -6.93 -1.36
N ALA A 99 0.51 -6.37 -2.56
CA ALA A 99 1.00 -7.11 -3.72
C ALA A 99 2.44 -7.62 -3.53
N GLY A 100 3.24 -6.95 -2.70
CA GLY A 100 4.60 -7.36 -2.34
C GLY A 100 4.71 -8.22 -1.08
N LEU A 101 3.58 -8.59 -0.47
CA LEU A 101 3.55 -9.36 0.78
C LEU A 101 3.74 -10.86 0.50
N SER A 102 4.68 -11.48 1.20
CA SER A 102 4.87 -12.94 1.17
C SER A 102 4.25 -13.60 2.39
N LEU A 103 4.08 -14.93 2.35
CA LEU A 103 3.63 -15.70 3.51
C LEU A 103 4.66 -15.68 4.66
N ASP A 104 5.93 -15.39 4.37
CA ASP A 104 7.00 -15.30 5.37
C ASP A 104 7.01 -13.95 6.10
N ASP A 105 6.34 -12.94 5.53
CA ASP A 105 6.15 -11.63 6.17
C ASP A 105 4.93 -11.64 7.13
N LEU A 106 4.29 -12.79 7.33
CA LEU A 106 3.13 -12.97 8.19
C LEU A 106 3.51 -13.72 9.48
N ASP A 107 3.29 -13.08 10.62
CA ASP A 107 3.34 -13.74 11.92
C ASP A 107 1.92 -14.20 12.30
N PHE A 108 1.70 -15.50 12.24
CA PHE A 108 0.41 -16.12 12.58
C PHE A 108 0.18 -16.29 14.08
N THR A 109 1.22 -16.14 14.90
CA THR A 109 1.17 -16.22 16.36
C THR A 109 0.75 -14.87 16.93
N GLU A 110 1.41 -13.80 16.48
CA GLU A 110 1.13 -12.44 16.91
C GLU A 110 0.03 -11.76 16.06
N ASN A 111 -0.45 -12.41 15.01
CA ASN A 111 -1.41 -11.87 14.04
C ASN A 111 -0.97 -10.54 13.41
N THR A 112 0.31 -10.43 13.05
CA THR A 112 0.87 -9.23 12.43
C THR A 112 1.38 -9.50 11.03
N ALA A 113 1.40 -8.46 10.19
CA ALA A 113 2.00 -8.48 8.87
C ALA A 113 3.07 -7.40 8.74
N LEU A 114 4.24 -7.77 8.22
CA LEU A 114 5.30 -6.83 7.91
C LEU A 114 5.13 -6.29 6.49
N VAL A 115 4.66 -5.06 6.35
CA VAL A 115 4.48 -4.41 5.04
C VAL A 115 5.56 -3.36 4.79
N LEU A 116 5.97 -3.20 3.52
CA LEU A 116 6.93 -2.18 3.13
C LEU A 116 6.23 -0.90 2.70
N GLY A 117 6.25 0.12 3.56
CA GLY A 117 5.72 1.43 3.24
C GLY A 117 6.57 2.21 2.22
N LYS A 118 6.15 3.46 1.98
CA LYS A 118 6.86 4.40 1.11
C LYS A 118 8.35 4.49 1.47
N GLY A 119 9.21 4.38 0.45
CA GLY A 119 10.66 4.35 0.64
C GLY A 119 11.22 3.00 1.11
N ARG A 120 10.44 1.91 0.98
CA ARG A 120 10.80 0.55 1.44
C ARG A 120 11.08 0.47 2.95
N ARG A 121 10.46 1.35 3.74
CA ARG A 121 10.57 1.31 5.20
C ARG A 121 9.58 0.28 5.75
N PRO A 122 10.03 -0.71 6.53
CA PRO A 122 9.14 -1.70 7.11
C PRO A 122 8.20 -1.04 8.13
N ARG A 123 6.95 -1.49 8.14
CA ARG A 123 5.97 -1.17 9.18
C ARG A 123 5.18 -2.43 9.52
N THR A 124 4.75 -2.52 10.76
CA THR A 124 3.84 -3.58 11.21
C THR A 124 2.41 -3.14 10.96
N ALA A 125 1.60 -4.04 10.41
CA ALA A 125 0.16 -3.90 10.28
C ALA A 125 -0.50 -5.00 11.10
N ASP A 126 -1.32 -4.60 12.06
CA ASP A 126 -2.06 -5.52 12.91
C ASP A 126 -3.25 -6.07 12.13
N ARG A 127 -3.47 -7.40 12.17
CA ARG A 127 -4.57 -8.06 11.46
C ARG A 127 -5.68 -8.48 12.41
N THR A 128 -6.90 -8.53 11.89
CA THR A 128 -8.01 -9.24 12.52
C THR A 128 -7.89 -10.75 12.25
N VAL A 129 -8.20 -11.57 13.27
CA VAL A 129 -8.03 -13.04 13.33
C VAL A 129 -8.53 -13.78 12.07
N TRP A 130 -9.63 -13.32 11.49
CA TRP A 130 -10.31 -13.89 10.33
C TRP A 130 -9.47 -13.91 9.06
N ALA A 131 -8.60 -12.92 8.87
CA ALA A 131 -7.73 -12.85 7.72
C ALA A 131 -6.56 -13.84 7.91
N GLY A 132 -6.04 -13.99 9.14
CA GLY A 132 -4.96 -14.93 9.48
C GLY A 132 -5.33 -16.38 9.20
N ASP A 133 -6.55 -16.80 9.57
CA ASP A 133 -7.08 -18.14 9.27
C ASP A 133 -7.14 -18.44 7.78
N LEU A 134 -7.42 -17.42 6.97
CA LEU A 134 -7.53 -17.57 5.53
C LEU A 134 -6.16 -17.65 4.87
N CYS A 135 -5.20 -16.84 5.32
CA CYS A 135 -3.81 -16.97 4.91
C CYS A 135 -3.21 -18.33 5.30
N ARG A 136 -3.61 -18.91 6.45
CA ARG A 136 -3.26 -20.30 6.81
C ARG A 136 -3.84 -21.30 5.80
N ARG A 137 -5.11 -21.16 5.41
CA ARG A 137 -5.76 -22.02 4.41
C ARG A 137 -5.12 -21.87 3.02
N ILE A 138 -4.80 -20.65 2.58
CA ILE A 138 -4.05 -20.40 1.34
C ILE A 138 -2.69 -21.08 1.39
N ARG A 139 -1.99 -21.04 2.54
CA ARG A 139 -0.72 -21.78 2.70
C ARG A 139 -0.92 -23.28 2.53
N ALA A 140 -1.95 -23.85 3.16
CA ALA A 140 -2.25 -25.29 3.05
C ALA A 140 -2.59 -25.72 1.61
N VAL A 141 -3.36 -24.91 0.88
CA VAL A 141 -3.79 -25.21 -0.51
C VAL A 141 -2.71 -24.88 -1.54
N GLY A 142 -1.97 -23.80 -1.35
CA GLY A 142 -0.99 -23.26 -2.31
C GLY A 142 0.35 -24.00 -2.38
N TYR A 143 0.72 -24.76 -1.35
CA TYR A 143 1.95 -25.58 -1.37
C TYR A 143 1.89 -26.76 -2.37
N GLY A 144 0.72 -27.10 -2.92
CA GLY A 144 0.59 -28.06 -4.01
C GLY A 144 0.88 -27.49 -5.42
N HIS A 145 1.06 -26.17 -5.58
CA HIS A 145 1.10 -25.50 -6.89
C HIS A 145 2.38 -24.72 -7.22
N ARG A 146 3.43 -24.76 -6.39
CA ARG A 146 4.71 -24.06 -6.66
C ARG A 146 5.89 -25.02 -6.64
N GLU A 147 6.33 -25.46 -7.82
CA GLU A 147 7.59 -26.21 -8.00
C GLU A 147 8.85 -25.34 -7.83
N ASN A 148 8.74 -24.01 -7.71
CA ASN A 148 9.92 -23.16 -7.48
C ASN A 148 9.55 -21.81 -6.82
N PRO A 149 9.68 -21.66 -5.49
CA PRO A 149 9.54 -20.35 -4.88
C PRO A 149 10.75 -19.49 -5.24
N LEU A 150 10.51 -18.32 -5.88
CA LEU A 150 11.56 -17.32 -6.08
C LEU A 150 12.21 -16.99 -4.72
N PRO A 151 13.55 -16.92 -4.64
CA PRO A 151 14.24 -16.64 -3.39
C PRO A 151 13.79 -15.30 -2.81
N HIS A 152 13.22 -15.33 -1.60
CA HIS A 152 12.79 -14.11 -0.91
C HIS A 152 14.01 -13.44 -0.24
N PRO A 153 14.30 -12.16 -0.52
CA PRO A 153 15.51 -11.49 -0.05
C PRO A 153 15.57 -11.24 1.47
N ARG A 154 14.54 -11.61 2.26
CA ARG A 154 14.43 -11.25 3.70
C ARG A 154 14.57 -12.40 4.70
N SER A 155 14.88 -13.63 4.29
CA SER A 155 15.05 -14.75 5.24
C SER A 155 16.24 -14.58 6.21
N GLN A 156 17.04 -13.52 6.09
CA GLN A 156 18.18 -13.25 6.97
C GLN A 156 18.03 -12.04 7.91
N ALA A 157 16.95 -11.25 7.82
CA ALA A 157 16.87 -9.98 8.56
C ALA A 157 16.04 -10.04 9.87
N VAL A 158 15.25 -11.08 10.10
CA VAL A 158 14.43 -11.22 11.32
C VAL A 158 15.06 -12.26 12.27
N VAL A 159 16.30 -12.00 12.66
CA VAL A 159 16.88 -12.57 13.89
C VAL A 159 17.51 -11.42 14.65
N ARG A 160 16.72 -10.77 15.51
CA ARG A 160 17.12 -10.12 16.77
C ARG A 160 15.98 -9.23 17.25
N GLY A 161 15.36 -9.61 18.37
CA GLY A 161 14.52 -8.69 19.12
C GLY A 161 13.30 -9.28 19.81
N SER A 162 13.37 -10.47 20.41
CA SER A 162 12.46 -10.78 21.52
C SER A 162 13.27 -10.89 22.81
N SER A 163 13.31 -9.76 23.50
CA SER A 163 13.88 -9.58 24.83
C SER A 163 13.10 -10.44 25.82
N ARG A 164 13.70 -11.55 26.28
CA ARG A 164 13.24 -12.26 27.47
C ARG A 164 14.44 -12.81 28.24
N ALA A 165 15.08 -11.96 29.04
CA ALA A 165 15.79 -12.34 30.27
C ALA A 165 16.27 -11.07 30.99
N MET A 166 15.43 -10.57 31.90
CA MET A 166 15.83 -9.59 32.90
C MET A 166 16.18 -10.39 34.16
N ARG A 167 17.46 -10.73 34.38
CA ARG A 167 18.01 -11.19 35.66
C ARG A 167 19.52 -10.89 35.78
N ALA A 168 19.89 -10.53 37.02
CA ALA A 168 21.21 -10.39 37.64
C ALA A 168 22.01 -9.13 37.22
N SER A 169 22.16 -8.11 38.08
CA SER A 169 22.93 -8.03 39.35
C SER A 169 24.44 -7.91 39.10
N TRP A 170 25.17 -7.44 40.12
CA TRP A 170 26.58 -7.04 40.21
C TRP A 170 26.75 -5.54 39.90
N ALA A 171 26.81 -4.65 40.92
CA ALA A 171 27.86 -4.51 41.94
C ALA A 171 29.22 -4.25 41.32
#